data_AF-A0A453HLF9-F1
#
_entry.id   AF-A0A453HLF9-F1
#
_cell.length_a   1.000
_cell.length_b   1.000
_cell.length_c   1.000
_cell.angle_alpha   90.00
_cell.angle_beta   90.00
_cell.angle_gamma   90.00
#
_symmetry.space_group_name_H-M   'P 1'
#
loop_
_entity.id
_entity.type
_entity.pdbx_description
1 polymer ?
#
loop_
_entity_poly.entity_id
_entity_poly.type
_entity_poly.pdbx_seq_one_letter_code
_entity_poly.pdbx_strand_id
1 'polypeptide(L)'
;MWSEKETFEGYGEEFIPGLVERLSFAAYQSVSGMSDAELLTLQKYKIKAMDSTDTLERVNSGIEYVEHNIGMVAARLAIQNI
;
A
#
# COMPACT_ATOMS: atom_id res chain seq x y z
N MET A 1 -7.47 10.09 -32.06
CA MET A 1 -7.89 10.97 -30.95
C MET A 1 -7.88 10.10 -29.70
N TRP A 2 -6.91 10.27 -28.79
CA TRP A 2 -6.78 9.45 -27.57
C TRP A 2 -7.65 9.95 -26.41
N SER A 3 -8.59 10.86 -26.68
CA SER A 3 -9.40 11.55 -25.67
C SER A 3 -10.90 11.41 -25.88
N GLU A 4 -11.34 10.48 -26.72
CA GLU A 4 -12.77 10.16 -26.75
C GLU A 4 -13.08 9.46 -25.42
N LYS A 5 -13.85 10.16 -24.58
CA LYS A 5 -14.35 9.66 -23.30
C LYS A 5 -15.33 8.53 -23.59
N GLU A 6 -14.83 7.35 -23.90
CA GLU A 6 -15.58 6.14 -23.62
C GLU A 6 -15.72 6.08 -22.10
N THR A 7 -16.94 6.30 -21.60
CA THR A 7 -17.32 5.86 -20.26
C THR A 7 -17.23 4.35 -20.26
N PHE A 8 -16.04 3.85 -19.95
CA PHE A 8 -15.72 2.44 -19.96
C PHE A 8 -16.39 1.79 -18.73
N GLU A 9 -17.61 1.28 -18.90
CA GLU A 9 -18.45 0.74 -17.83
C GLU A 9 -17.87 -0.52 -17.16
N GLY A 10 -16.78 -1.09 -17.68
CA GLY A 10 -16.17 -2.34 -17.21
C GLY A 10 -15.03 -2.22 -16.19
N TYR A 11 -14.58 -1.01 -15.82
CA TYR A 11 -13.40 -0.85 -14.95
C TYR A 11 -13.59 -1.38 -13.52
N GLY A 12 -14.83 -1.47 -13.03
CA GLY A 12 -15.10 -1.71 -11.61
C GLY A 12 -14.57 -3.03 -11.05
N GLU A 13 -14.58 -4.10 -11.85
CA GLU A 13 -14.20 -5.44 -11.36
C GLU A 13 -12.73 -5.81 -11.60
N GLU A 14 -12.09 -5.24 -12.64
CA GLU A 14 -10.70 -5.57 -13.00
C GLU A 14 -9.66 -4.57 -12.46
N PHE A 15 -10.08 -3.36 -12.03
CA PHE A 15 -9.15 -2.34 -11.54
C PHE A 15 -8.52 -2.70 -10.19
N ILE A 16 -9.30 -3.30 -9.29
CA ILE A 16 -8.80 -3.75 -7.99
C ILE A 16 -8.26 -5.17 -8.17
N PRO A 17 -6.95 -5.40 -7.98
CA PRO A 17 -6.39 -6.73 -8.11
C PRO A 17 -7.05 -7.71 -7.13
N GLY A 18 -7.10 -8.99 -7.50
CA GLY A 18 -7.63 -10.04 -6.63
C GLY A 18 -6.90 -10.09 -5.29
N LEU A 19 -7.53 -10.65 -4.24
CA LEU A 19 -6.94 -10.70 -2.89
C LEU A 19 -5.54 -11.34 -2.88
N VAL A 20 -5.34 -12.43 -3.62
CA VAL A 20 -4.04 -13.14 -3.70
C VAL A 20 -2.97 -12.25 -4.33
N GLU A 21 -3.33 -11.50 -5.36
CA GLU A 21 -2.44 -10.57 -6.03
C GLU A 21 -2.11 -9.38 -5.13
N ARG A 22 -3.11 -8.82 -4.43
CA ARG A 22 -2.91 -7.78 -3.41
C ARG A 22 -2.03 -8.26 -2.25
N LEU A 23 -2.20 -9.50 -1.78
CA LEU A 23 -1.32 -10.08 -0.77
C LEU A 23 0.12 -10.23 -1.29
N SER A 24 0.27 -10.54 -2.58
CA SER A 24 1.59 -10.65 -3.23
C SER A 24 2.26 -9.28 -3.37
N PHE A 25 1.51 -8.23 -3.71
CA PHE A 25 2.02 -6.86 -3.74
C PHE A 25 2.26 -6.30 -2.35
N ALA A 26 1.41 -6.64 -1.38
CA ALA A 26 1.56 -6.30 0.03
C ALA A 26 2.65 -7.12 0.74
N ALA A 27 3.25 -8.09 0.04
CA ALA A 27 4.24 -8.99 0.62
C ALA A 27 5.42 -8.25 1.26
N TYR A 28 5.96 -8.95 2.27
CA TYR A 28 6.96 -8.56 3.25
C TYR A 28 7.96 -7.49 2.79
N GLN A 29 7.72 -6.25 3.20
CA GLN A 29 8.79 -5.28 3.42
C GLN A 29 9.25 -5.36 4.88
N SER A 30 9.67 -6.57 5.28
CA SER A 30 10.19 -6.79 6.63
C SER A 30 11.52 -6.08 6.78
N VAL A 31 11.56 -5.14 7.70
CA VAL A 31 12.79 -4.54 8.22
C VAL A 31 13.22 -5.35 9.43
N SER A 32 14.51 -5.61 9.57
CA SER A 32 15.06 -6.37 10.70
C SER A 32 14.55 -5.82 12.04
N GLY A 33 14.10 -6.72 12.93
CA GLY A 33 13.56 -6.35 14.25
C GLY A 33 12.08 -5.95 14.26
N MET A 34 11.30 -6.21 13.21
CA MET A 34 9.84 -5.96 13.21
C MET A 34 9.08 -7.07 13.93
N SER A 35 8.15 -6.69 14.82
CA SER A 35 7.22 -7.64 15.40
C SER A 35 6.19 -8.08 14.37
N ASP A 36 5.64 -9.27 14.55
CA ASP A 36 4.59 -9.80 13.68
C ASP A 36 3.35 -8.89 13.65
N ALA A 37 3.07 -8.18 14.75
CA ALA A 37 1.93 -7.27 14.85
C ALA A 37 2.11 -6.00 13.99
N GLU A 38 3.31 -5.43 13.95
CA GLU A 38 3.64 -4.28 13.09
C GLU A 38 3.65 -4.69 11.62
N LEU A 39 4.22 -5.86 11.31
CA LEU A 39 4.18 -6.47 9.98
C LEU A 39 2.75 -6.65 9.47
N LEU A 40 1.88 -7.22 10.30
CA LEU A 40 0.47 -7.42 9.98
C LEU A 40 -0.26 -6.07 9.78
N THR A 41 0.09 -5.06 10.56
CA THR A 41 -0.52 -3.73 10.46
C THR A 41 -0.15 -3.07 9.13
N LEU A 42 1.12 -3.13 8.72
CA LEU A 42 1.57 -2.62 7.41
C LEU A 42 0.91 -3.36 6.25
N GLN A 43 0.82 -4.69 6.32
CA GLN A 43 0.13 -5.47 5.28
C GLN A 43 -1.33 -5.05 5.14
N LYS A 44 -2.07 -4.91 6.25
CA LYS A 44 -3.46 -4.45 6.24
C LYS A 44 -3.60 -3.06 5.64
N TYR A 45 -2.72 -2.13 6.01
CA TYR A 45 -2.75 -0.76 5.49
C TYR A 45 -2.52 -0.74 3.97
N LYS A 46 -1.55 -1.52 3.48
CA LYS A 46 -1.25 -1.64 2.05
C LYS A 46 -2.39 -2.28 1.25
N ILE A 47 -3.03 -3.32 1.79
CA ILE A 47 -4.20 -3.95 1.16
C ILE A 47 -5.36 -2.97 1.07
N LYS A 48 -5.62 -2.21 2.15
CA LYS A 48 -6.66 -1.19 2.20
C LYS A 48 -6.42 -0.06 1.21
N ALA A 49 -5.18 0.41 1.08
CA ALA A 49 -4.82 1.42 0.09
C ALA A 49 -5.10 0.96 -1.36
N MET A 50 -5.09 -0.35 -1.63
CA MET A 50 -5.40 -0.92 -2.94
C MET A 50 -6.91 -1.10 -3.21
N ASP A 51 -7.79 -0.82 -2.25
CA ASP A 51 -9.25 -0.90 -2.42
C ASP A 51 -9.84 0.31 -3.14
N SER A 52 -9.15 1.46 -3.16
CA SER A 52 -9.69 2.64 -3.84
C SER A 52 -9.50 2.53 -5.37
N THR A 53 -10.60 2.81 -6.08
CA THR A 53 -10.64 3.04 -7.53
C THR A 53 -10.37 4.49 -7.89
N ASP A 54 -10.43 5.41 -6.92
CA ASP A 54 -10.03 6.80 -7.13
C ASP A 54 -8.51 6.89 -7.13
N THR A 55 -7.92 7.22 -8.28
CA THR A 55 -6.48 7.28 -8.45
C THR A 55 -5.80 8.29 -7.51
N LEU A 56 -6.44 9.43 -7.23
CA LEU A 56 -5.86 10.46 -6.36
C LEU A 56 -5.88 9.99 -4.90
N GLU A 57 -6.99 9.43 -4.44
CA GLU A 57 -7.11 8.84 -3.10
C GLU A 57 -6.12 7.69 -2.92
N ARG A 58 -6.00 6.81 -3.93
CA ARG A 58 -5.07 5.68 -3.94
C ARG A 58 -3.61 6.14 -3.85
N VAL A 59 -3.24 7.19 -4.59
CA VAL A 59 -1.89 7.77 -4.54
C VAL A 59 -1.62 8.39 -3.16
N ASN A 60 -2.54 9.18 -2.63
CA ASN A 60 -2.39 9.81 -1.31
C ASN A 60 -2.24 8.75 -0.20
N SER A 61 -3.09 7.71 -0.23
CA SER A 61 -3.01 6.59 0.71
C SER A 61 -1.67 5.85 0.61
N GLY A 62 -1.12 5.72 -0.61
CA GLY A 62 0.20 5.14 -0.84
C GLY A 62 1.34 5.99 -0.27
N ILE A 63 1.26 7.32 -0.39
CA ILE A 63 2.23 8.25 0.19
C ILE A 63 2.23 8.14 1.72
N GLU A 64 1.05 8.21 2.34
CA GLU A 64 0.91 8.06 3.81
C GLU A 64 1.50 6.74 4.32
N TYR A 65 1.25 5.64 3.60
CA TYR A 65 1.82 4.33 3.92
C TYR A 65 3.37 4.36 3.92
N VAL A 66 3.97 4.96 2.90
CA VAL A 66 5.43 5.03 2.77
C VAL A 66 6.02 5.93 3.85
N GLU A 67 5.41 7.08 4.14
CA GLU A 67 5.86 7.98 5.21
C GLU A 67 5.82 7.31 6.58
N HIS A 68 4.74 6.58 6.87
CA HIS A 68 4.61 5.81 8.10
C HIS A 68 5.71 4.74 8.22
N ASN A 69 5.98 4.01 7.13
CA ASN A 69 7.05 3.01 7.11
C ASN A 69 8.42 3.64 7.34
N ILE A 70 8.74 4.75 6.68
CA ILE A 70 10.00 5.50 6.86
C ILE A 70 10.16 5.92 8.32
N GLY A 71 9.11 6.50 8.92
CA GLY A 71 9.13 6.93 10.32
C GLY A 71 9.42 5.77 11.28
N MET A 72 8.78 4.63 11.07
CA MET A 72 9.00 3.42 11.87
C MET A 72 10.44 2.90 11.74
N VAL A 73 10.99 2.86 10.52
CA VAL A 73 12.38 2.45 10.27
C VAL A 73 13.38 3.41 10.90
N ALA A 74 13.18 4.72 10.72
CA ALA A 74 14.04 5.74 11.28
C ALA A 74 14.08 5.69 12.82
N ALA A 75 12.92 5.53 13.46
CA ALA A 75 12.84 5.40 14.91
C ALA A 75 13.65 4.19 15.43
N ARG A 76 13.63 3.07 14.70
CA ARG A 76 14.37 1.87 15.06
C ARG A 76 15.86 2.01 14.86
N LEU A 77 16.29 2.58 13.73
CA LEU A 77 17.69 2.90 13.48
C LEU A 77 18.24 3.84 14.56
N ALA A 78 17.44 4.80 15.02
CA ALA A 78 17.82 5.67 16.14
C ALA A 78 18.04 4.88 17.44
N ILE A 79 17.17 3.92 17.78
CA ILE A 79 17.32 3.07 18.96
C ILE A 79 18.55 2.14 18.87
N GLN A 80 18.83 1.58 17.68
CA GLN A 80 19.96 0.67 17.48
C GLN A 80 21.34 1.35 17.50
N ASN A 81 21.39 2.66 17.27
CA ASN A 81 22.62 3.45 17.27
C ASN A 81 22.89 4.14 18.63
N ILE A 82 22.10 3.84 19.66
CA ILE A 82 22.33 4.22 21.06
C ILE A 82 23.05 3.08 21.77
#